data_AF-A0A359BDJ7-F1
#
_entry.id   AF-A0A359BDJ7-F1
#
_cell.length_a   1.000
_cell.length_b   1.000
_cell.length_c   1.000
_cell.angle_alpha   90.00
_cell.angle_beta   90.00
_cell.angle_gamma   90.00
#
_symmetry.space_group_name_H-M   'P 1'
#
loop_
_entity.id
_entity.type
_entity.pdbx_description
1 polymer ?
#
loop_
_entity_poly.entity_id
_entity_poly.type
_entity_poly.pdbx_seq_one_letter_code
_entity_poly.pdbx_strand_id
1 'polypeptide(L)'
;MKISPLAPAIGGRINDCDLAQALEATQTEQIRKAFLEHAVLLFPGQTLGHQDQLNAAQIFGESGTLARPKEFQPKAYGSLPDGIMMISNIREDGVPIGSLPDGEMMFHHDMIHREIPDKATLLYAVEIPSTGGDTWFASGCAAYDSLSESWKKRLEALHARHVYHYGSTQKGDKKGTPAFGEAIHPI
;
A
#
# COMPACT_ATOMS: atom_id res chain seq x y z
N MET A 1 -7.67 -7.14 -22.21
CA MET A 1 -6.64 -6.98 -21.18
C MET A 1 -5.25 -7.25 -21.74
N LYS A 2 -4.35 -6.26 -21.64
CA LYS A 2 -2.96 -6.33 -22.10
C LYS A 2 -2.03 -5.92 -20.97
N ILE A 3 -1.06 -6.78 -20.65
CA ILE A 3 -0.07 -6.55 -19.60
C ILE A 3 1.28 -6.20 -20.24
N SER A 4 1.94 -5.15 -19.77
CA SER A 4 3.27 -4.76 -20.23
C SER A 4 4.14 -4.28 -19.06
N PRO A 5 5.44 -4.61 -19.02
CA PRO A 5 6.33 -4.14 -17.96
C PRO A 5 6.47 -2.61 -17.97
N LEU A 6 6.59 -2.01 -16.79
CA LEU A 6 6.85 -0.57 -16.61
C LEU A 6 8.35 -0.29 -16.38
N ALA A 7 9.04 -1.16 -15.66
CA ALA A 7 10.48 -1.10 -15.45
C ALA A 7 11.08 -2.52 -15.42
N PRO A 8 12.42 -2.67 -15.59
CA PRO A 8 13.06 -3.98 -15.64
C PRO A 8 12.87 -4.85 -14.40
N ALA A 9 12.72 -4.24 -13.22
CA ALA A 9 12.74 -4.93 -11.92
C ALA A 9 11.41 -4.93 -11.16
N ILE A 10 10.44 -4.09 -11.57
CA ILE A 10 9.16 -3.90 -10.88
C ILE A 10 8.16 -3.18 -11.79
N GLY A 11 6.87 -3.43 -11.57
CA GLY A 11 5.80 -2.69 -12.21
C GLY A 11 5.31 -3.33 -13.50
N GLY A 12 4.00 -3.54 -13.57
CA GLY A 12 3.27 -3.96 -14.76
C GLY A 12 2.09 -3.01 -15.00
N ARG A 13 1.86 -2.63 -16.25
CA ARG A 13 0.69 -1.85 -16.64
C ARG A 13 -0.33 -2.76 -17.27
N ILE A 14 -1.58 -2.69 -16.80
CA ILE A 14 -2.69 -3.46 -17.33
C ILE A 14 -3.64 -2.50 -18.06
N ASN A 15 -3.66 -2.57 -19.38
CA ASN A 15 -4.62 -1.82 -20.21
C ASN A 15 -5.83 -2.71 -20.57
N ASP A 16 -6.91 -2.07 -21.01
CA ASP A 16 -8.15 -2.75 -21.44
C ASP A 16 -8.71 -3.68 -20.35
N CYS A 17 -8.77 -3.16 -19.11
CA CYS A 17 -9.35 -3.78 -17.93
C CYS A 17 -10.06 -2.67 -17.14
N ASP A 18 -11.37 -2.84 -16.93
CA ASP A 18 -12.19 -1.96 -16.10
C ASP A 18 -12.50 -2.68 -14.79
N LEU A 19 -11.97 -2.17 -13.68
CA LEU A 19 -12.12 -2.74 -12.34
C LEU A 19 -13.49 -2.47 -11.74
N ALA A 20 -14.30 -1.57 -12.32
CA ALA A 20 -15.69 -1.36 -11.91
C ALA A 20 -16.64 -2.46 -12.42
N GLN A 21 -16.20 -3.28 -13.37
CA GLN A 21 -16.99 -4.38 -13.91
C GLN A 21 -16.69 -5.70 -13.21
N ALA A 22 -17.65 -6.61 -13.25
CA ALA A 22 -17.40 -8.01 -12.94
C ALA A 22 -16.36 -8.58 -13.91
N LEU A 23 -15.25 -9.08 -13.36
CA LEU A 23 -14.20 -9.73 -14.10
C LEU A 23 -14.42 -11.24 -14.12
N GLU A 24 -14.18 -11.85 -15.28
CA GLU A 24 -14.19 -13.30 -15.42
C GLU A 24 -13.09 -13.95 -14.54
N ALA A 25 -13.32 -15.19 -14.12
CA ALA A 25 -12.34 -15.93 -13.32
C ALA A 25 -10.96 -16.01 -13.99
N THR A 26 -10.93 -16.10 -15.31
CA THR A 26 -9.68 -16.11 -16.09
C THR A 26 -8.95 -14.77 -16.04
N GLN A 27 -9.67 -13.65 -16.01
CA GLN A 27 -9.08 -12.31 -15.91
C GLN A 27 -8.51 -12.07 -14.50
N THR A 28 -9.25 -12.46 -13.47
CA THR A 28 -8.77 -12.31 -12.08
C THR A 28 -7.50 -13.14 -11.83
N GLU A 29 -7.42 -14.37 -12.35
CA GLU A 29 -6.20 -15.18 -12.31
C GLU A 29 -5.03 -14.54 -13.08
N GLN A 30 -5.29 -13.98 -14.26
CA GLN A 30 -4.27 -13.25 -15.01
C GLN A 30 -3.73 -12.03 -14.23
N ILE A 31 -4.60 -11.30 -13.54
CA ILE A 31 -4.21 -10.17 -12.68
C ILE A 31 -3.38 -10.64 -11.49
N ARG A 32 -3.79 -11.71 -10.80
CA ARG A 32 -3.02 -12.31 -9.69
C ARG A 32 -1.62 -12.73 -10.13
N LYS A 33 -1.52 -13.42 -11.27
CA LYS A 33 -0.24 -13.84 -11.84
C LYS A 33 0.64 -12.64 -12.19
N ALA A 34 0.06 -11.61 -12.82
CA ALA A 34 0.77 -10.39 -13.13
C ALA A 34 1.28 -9.67 -11.88
N PHE A 35 0.51 -9.68 -10.79
CA PHE A 35 0.92 -9.10 -9.51
C PHE A 35 2.11 -9.85 -8.92
N LEU A 36 2.11 -11.18 -8.96
CA LEU A 36 3.25 -11.99 -8.48
C LEU A 36 4.51 -11.78 -9.34
N GLU A 37 4.36 -11.55 -10.64
CA GLU A 37 5.47 -11.32 -11.57
C GLU A 37 6.04 -9.90 -11.47
N HIS A 38 5.18 -8.89 -11.29
CA HIS A 38 5.56 -7.48 -11.38
C HIS A 38 5.59 -6.75 -10.03
N ALA A 39 5.07 -7.34 -8.95
CA ALA A 39 4.89 -6.78 -7.60
C ALA A 39 4.04 -5.49 -7.47
N VAL A 40 3.94 -4.68 -8.52
CA VAL A 40 3.13 -3.46 -8.59
C VAL A 40 2.36 -3.46 -9.91
N LEU A 41 1.07 -3.17 -9.87
CA LEU A 41 0.22 -3.08 -11.06
C LEU A 41 -0.41 -1.71 -11.20
N LEU A 42 -0.32 -1.12 -12.40
CA LEU A 42 -0.96 0.13 -12.77
C LEU A 42 -2.16 -0.14 -13.69
N PHE A 43 -3.34 0.30 -13.25
CA PHE A 43 -4.58 0.28 -14.02
C PHE A 43 -4.94 1.72 -14.42
N PRO A 44 -4.65 2.17 -15.65
CA PRO A 44 -5.00 3.50 -16.12
C PRO A 44 -6.50 3.61 -16.43
N GLY A 45 -7.03 4.84 -16.41
CA GLY A 45 -8.37 5.15 -16.92
C GLY A 45 -9.53 4.57 -16.11
N GLN A 46 -9.34 4.34 -14.81
CA GLN A 46 -10.38 3.83 -13.93
C GLN A 46 -11.28 4.96 -13.42
N THR A 47 -12.56 4.67 -13.24
CA THR A 47 -13.51 5.51 -12.50
C THR A 47 -14.23 4.61 -11.52
N LEU A 48 -13.75 4.58 -10.28
CA LEU A 48 -14.21 3.64 -9.26
C LEU A 48 -15.05 4.36 -8.20
N GLY A 49 -16.21 3.80 -7.87
CA GLY A 49 -16.87 4.05 -6.60
C GLY A 49 -16.17 3.30 -5.46
N HIS A 50 -16.54 3.61 -4.23
CA HIS A 50 -15.98 2.94 -3.04
C HIS A 50 -16.17 1.41 -3.08
N GLN A 51 -17.35 0.94 -3.49
CA GLN A 51 -17.61 -0.51 -3.58
C GLN A 51 -16.80 -1.17 -4.70
N ASP A 52 -16.58 -0.48 -5.82
CA ASP A 52 -15.75 -0.98 -6.92
C ASP A 52 -14.30 -1.15 -6.47
N GLN A 53 -13.76 -0.18 -5.73
CA GLN A 53 -12.43 -0.26 -5.15
C GLN A 53 -12.29 -1.45 -4.18
N LEU A 54 -13.30 -1.69 -3.34
CA LEU A 54 -13.32 -2.83 -2.43
C LEU A 54 -13.41 -4.16 -3.19
N ASN A 55 -14.26 -4.25 -4.21
CA ASN A 55 -14.38 -5.44 -5.06
C ASN A 55 -13.08 -5.73 -5.82
N ALA A 56 -12.42 -4.69 -6.33
CA ALA A 56 -11.13 -4.82 -7.00
C ALA A 56 -10.03 -5.30 -6.05
N ALA A 57 -10.01 -4.84 -4.80
CA ALA A 57 -9.08 -5.33 -3.79
C ALA A 57 -9.28 -6.84 -3.51
N GLN A 58 -10.52 -7.34 -3.61
CA GLN A 58 -10.82 -8.75 -3.40
C GLN A 58 -10.25 -9.69 -4.46
N ILE A 59 -9.79 -9.16 -5.60
CA ILE A 59 -8.98 -9.94 -6.55
C ILE A 59 -7.76 -10.51 -5.84
N PHE A 60 -7.18 -9.80 -4.87
CA PHE A 60 -5.97 -10.24 -4.20
C PHE A 60 -6.24 -11.04 -2.91
N GLY A 61 -7.46 -11.10 -2.40
CA GLY A 61 -7.79 -11.86 -1.19
C GLY A 61 -8.86 -11.17 -0.36
N GLU A 62 -9.01 -11.54 0.90
CA GLU A 62 -9.92 -10.85 1.81
C GLU A 62 -9.45 -9.41 2.07
N SER A 63 -10.41 -8.47 2.14
CA SER A 63 -10.09 -7.08 2.46
C SER A 63 -9.60 -6.97 3.90
N GLY A 64 -8.48 -6.28 4.09
CA GLY A 64 -7.95 -5.97 5.42
C GLY A 64 -8.90 -5.06 6.22
N THR A 65 -8.84 -5.16 7.54
CA THR A 65 -9.59 -4.28 8.44
C THR A 65 -8.75 -3.07 8.85
N LEU A 66 -9.42 -1.93 9.00
CA LEU A 66 -8.80 -0.72 9.54
C LEU A 66 -8.48 -0.95 11.02
N ALA A 67 -7.20 -1.17 11.32
CA ALA A 67 -6.78 -1.45 12.69
C ALA A 67 -6.66 -0.16 13.54
N ARG A 68 -6.57 1.02 12.92
CA ARG A 68 -6.46 2.30 13.65
C ARG A 68 -7.67 2.51 14.57
N PRO A 69 -7.47 2.77 15.88
CA PRO A 69 -8.57 3.08 16.79
C PRO A 69 -9.37 4.30 16.33
N LYS A 70 -10.70 4.26 16.51
CA LYS A 70 -11.64 5.25 15.95
C LYS A 70 -11.33 6.68 16.40
N GLU A 71 -10.86 6.87 17.62
CA GLU A 71 -10.48 8.17 18.18
C GLU A 71 -9.27 8.82 17.49
N PHE A 72 -8.47 8.04 16.76
CA PHE A 72 -7.33 8.53 15.96
C PHE A 72 -7.62 8.54 14.45
N GLN A 73 -8.84 8.16 14.03
CA GLN A 73 -9.22 8.19 12.62
C GLN A 73 -9.54 9.62 12.18
N PRO A 74 -9.10 10.03 10.97
CA PRO A 74 -9.51 11.29 10.37
C PRO A 74 -11.02 11.38 10.18
N LYS A 75 -11.55 12.61 10.11
CA LYS A 75 -12.99 12.90 10.01
C LYS A 75 -13.68 12.14 8.86
N ALA A 76 -13.04 12.04 7.69
CA ALA A 76 -13.65 11.40 6.52
C ALA A 76 -13.93 9.90 6.71
N TYR A 77 -13.24 9.22 7.63
CA TYR A 77 -13.38 7.78 7.81
C TYR A 77 -14.77 7.40 8.33
N GLY A 78 -15.42 8.28 9.10
CA GLY A 78 -16.78 8.04 9.57
C GLY A 78 -17.83 7.98 8.46
N SER A 79 -17.50 8.45 7.24
CA SER A 79 -18.37 8.42 6.07
C SER A 79 -17.95 7.39 5.00
N LEU A 80 -16.85 6.66 5.23
CA LEU A 80 -16.32 5.69 4.28
C LEU A 80 -16.71 4.27 4.69
N PRO A 81 -16.89 3.36 3.71
CA PRO A 81 -17.01 1.93 4.00
C PRO A 81 -15.78 1.40 4.75
N ASP A 82 -16.02 0.40 5.61
CA ASP A 82 -14.94 -0.34 6.24
C ASP A 82 -13.98 -0.91 5.17
N GLY A 83 -12.67 -0.80 5.42
CA GLY A 83 -11.64 -1.23 4.48
C GLY A 83 -11.14 -0.15 3.52
N ILE A 84 -11.73 1.05 3.52
CA ILE A 84 -11.21 2.19 2.76
C ILE A 84 -10.48 3.17 3.67
N MET A 85 -9.27 3.54 3.24
CA MET A 85 -8.42 4.50 3.89
C MET A 85 -8.33 5.77 3.03
N MET A 86 -8.81 6.92 3.53
CA MET A 86 -8.62 8.20 2.82
C MET A 86 -7.21 8.74 3.07
N ILE A 87 -6.44 8.93 2.00
CA ILE A 87 -5.15 9.63 2.03
C ILE A 87 -5.36 11.00 1.39
N SER A 88 -5.16 12.07 2.17
CA SER A 88 -5.41 13.43 1.70
C SER A 88 -4.69 14.46 2.56
N ASN A 89 -4.14 15.49 1.90
CA ASN A 89 -3.60 16.69 2.52
C ASN A 89 -4.65 17.83 2.60
N ILE A 90 -5.88 17.60 2.18
CA ILE A 90 -6.98 18.57 2.24
C ILE A 90 -7.39 18.80 3.71
N ARG A 91 -7.71 20.04 4.04
CA ARG A 91 -8.13 20.46 5.37
C ARG A 91 -9.47 21.19 5.32
N GLU A 92 -10.37 20.85 6.24
CA GLU A 92 -11.60 21.57 6.54
C GLU A 92 -11.44 22.23 7.92
N ASP A 93 -11.62 23.55 8.01
CA ASP A 93 -11.47 24.31 9.26
C ASP A 93 -10.10 24.07 9.94
N GLY A 94 -9.05 23.85 9.14
CA GLY A 94 -7.68 23.55 9.61
C GLY A 94 -7.43 22.08 9.99
N VAL A 95 -8.47 21.24 9.98
CA VAL A 95 -8.41 19.82 10.36
C VAL A 95 -8.24 18.95 9.11
N PRO A 96 -7.26 18.02 9.05
CA PRO A 96 -7.12 17.08 7.95
C PRO A 96 -8.35 16.19 7.76
N ILE A 97 -8.79 16.01 6.51
CA ILE A 97 -9.87 15.07 6.21
C ILE A 97 -9.37 13.63 6.05
N GLY A 98 -8.11 13.45 5.63
CA GLY A 98 -7.46 12.15 5.40
C GLY A 98 -6.32 11.85 6.37
N SER A 99 -5.71 10.67 6.19
CA SER A 99 -4.53 10.21 6.91
C SER A 99 -3.23 10.55 6.17
N LEU A 100 -2.11 10.30 6.89
CA LEU A 100 -0.71 10.44 6.47
C LEU A 100 -0.21 11.89 6.45
N PRO A 101 1.11 12.11 6.66
CA PRO A 101 1.65 13.47 6.81
C PRO A 101 1.71 14.22 5.48
N ASP A 102 1.77 15.55 5.59
CA ASP A 102 2.19 16.41 4.48
C ASP A 102 3.66 16.12 4.13
N GLY A 103 3.97 16.04 2.82
CA GLY A 103 5.33 15.88 2.32
C GLY A 103 5.76 14.44 2.01
N GLU A 104 7.07 14.22 1.96
CA GLU A 104 7.65 12.94 1.57
C GLU A 104 7.54 11.89 2.69
N MET A 105 7.14 10.67 2.32
CA MET A 105 7.23 9.50 3.18
C MET A 105 8.50 8.71 2.87
N MET A 106 9.15 8.20 3.91
CA MET A 106 10.27 7.28 3.75
C MET A 106 9.80 5.99 3.07
N PHE A 107 10.71 5.30 2.37
CA PHE A 107 10.46 3.93 1.91
C PHE A 107 10.00 3.06 3.07
N HIS A 108 8.89 2.35 2.87
CA HIS A 108 8.25 1.50 3.86
C HIS A 108 7.51 0.35 3.17
N HIS A 109 7.10 -0.62 3.98
CA HIS A 109 6.18 -1.66 3.59
C HIS A 109 4.94 -1.53 4.48
N ASP A 110 3.76 -1.45 3.87
CA ASP A 110 2.50 -1.34 4.60
C ASP A 110 2.33 -2.52 5.55
N MET A 111 1.91 -2.25 6.78
CA MET A 111 1.56 -3.26 7.78
C MET A 111 2.65 -4.30 8.11
N ILE A 112 3.93 -4.06 7.78
CA ILE A 112 5.06 -4.95 8.13
C ILE A 112 5.30 -5.07 9.66
N HIS A 113 4.56 -4.31 10.45
CA HIS A 113 4.57 -4.38 11.91
C HIS A 113 3.47 -5.30 12.47
N ARG A 114 2.77 -6.06 11.62
CA ARG A 114 1.80 -7.11 11.99
C ARG A 114 2.43 -8.49 11.83
N GLU A 115 2.02 -9.46 12.67
CA GLU A 115 2.48 -10.85 12.55
C GLU A 115 2.26 -11.43 11.15
N ILE A 116 1.12 -11.10 10.54
CA ILE A 116 0.80 -11.41 9.14
C ILE A 116 0.58 -10.06 8.43
N PRO A 117 1.59 -9.55 7.70
CA PRO A 117 1.46 -8.31 6.94
C PRO A 117 0.43 -8.45 5.81
N ASP A 118 -0.14 -7.31 5.41
CA ASP A 118 -1.08 -7.28 4.30
C ASP A 118 -0.35 -7.62 2.99
N LYS A 119 -0.96 -8.49 2.18
CA LYS A 119 -0.35 -9.01 0.95
C LYS A 119 -0.32 -7.99 -0.20
N ALA A 120 -1.28 -7.07 -0.23
CA ALA A 120 -1.43 -6.09 -1.29
C ALA A 120 -2.14 -4.84 -0.76
N THR A 121 -1.68 -3.67 -1.21
CA THR A 121 -2.34 -2.38 -1.03
C THR A 121 -2.88 -1.91 -2.37
N LEU A 122 -4.13 -1.42 -2.39
CA LEU A 122 -4.74 -0.79 -3.56
C LEU A 122 -4.94 0.69 -3.28
N LEU A 123 -4.22 1.54 -4.01
CA LEU A 123 -4.35 2.99 -3.98
C LEU A 123 -5.09 3.48 -5.23
N TYR A 124 -6.16 4.24 -5.05
CA TYR A 124 -6.93 4.86 -6.13
C TYR A 124 -6.80 6.39 -6.05
N ALA A 125 -6.39 7.01 -7.16
CA ALA A 125 -6.17 8.45 -7.20
C ALA A 125 -7.48 9.21 -7.48
N VAL A 126 -7.93 10.00 -6.50
CA VAL A 126 -9.17 10.79 -6.59
C VAL A 126 -8.88 12.21 -7.08
N GLU A 127 -7.90 12.88 -6.46
CA GLU A 127 -7.38 14.18 -6.86
C GLU A 127 -5.87 14.11 -6.95
N ILE A 128 -5.29 14.58 -8.06
CA ILE A 128 -3.85 14.52 -8.34
C ILE A 128 -3.32 15.95 -8.42
N PRO A 129 -2.25 16.31 -7.69
CA PRO A 129 -1.65 17.64 -7.80
C PRO A 129 -1.07 17.86 -9.20
N SER A 130 -1.03 19.11 -9.67
CA SER A 130 -0.43 19.45 -10.97
C SER A 130 1.09 19.26 -11.01
N THR A 131 1.74 19.19 -9.86
CA THR A 131 3.19 18.99 -9.70
C THR A 131 3.49 18.20 -8.43
N GLY A 132 4.43 17.25 -8.50
CA GLY A 132 4.80 16.39 -7.37
C GLY A 132 3.74 15.32 -7.08
N GLY A 133 3.82 14.70 -5.90
CA GLY A 133 2.91 13.61 -5.51
C GLY A 133 3.26 12.25 -6.12
N ASP A 134 4.49 12.10 -6.64
CA ASP A 134 4.96 10.83 -7.18
C ASP A 134 5.06 9.76 -6.09
N THR A 135 4.62 8.54 -6.40
CA THR A 135 4.85 7.37 -5.55
C THR A 135 5.98 6.53 -6.12
N TRP A 136 7.05 6.37 -5.36
CA TRP A 136 8.20 5.55 -5.75
C TRP A 136 8.09 4.15 -5.18
N PHE A 137 8.50 3.16 -5.98
CA PHE A 137 8.52 1.75 -5.60
C PHE A 137 9.93 1.18 -5.78
N ALA A 138 10.32 0.28 -4.88
CA ALA A 138 11.58 -0.46 -4.96
C ALA A 138 11.31 -1.97 -4.84
N SER A 139 11.96 -2.76 -5.69
CA SER A 139 11.84 -4.22 -5.65
C SER A 139 12.77 -4.81 -4.59
N GLY A 140 12.19 -5.31 -3.50
CA GLY A 140 12.93 -6.08 -2.50
C GLY A 140 13.53 -7.36 -3.08
N CYS A 141 12.80 -8.04 -3.96
CA CYS A 141 13.28 -9.24 -4.65
C CYS A 141 14.51 -8.95 -5.52
N ALA A 142 14.43 -7.95 -6.40
CA ALA A 142 15.56 -7.61 -7.27
C ALA A 142 16.78 -7.09 -6.46
N ALA A 143 16.52 -6.34 -5.38
CA ALA A 143 17.58 -5.93 -4.46
C ALA A 143 18.27 -7.14 -3.84
N TYR A 144 17.52 -8.13 -3.34
CA TYR A 144 18.04 -9.36 -2.77
C TYR A 144 18.81 -10.20 -3.80
N ASP A 145 18.27 -10.36 -5.01
CA ASP A 145 18.90 -11.12 -6.08
C ASP A 145 20.25 -10.54 -6.52
N SER A 146 20.38 -9.21 -6.43
CA SER A 146 21.62 -8.49 -6.74
C SER A 146 22.72 -8.64 -5.68
N LEU A 147 22.41 -9.17 -4.50
CA LEU A 147 23.38 -9.39 -3.43
C LEU A 147 24.36 -10.51 -3.80
N SER A 148 25.61 -10.35 -3.40
CA SER A 148 26.58 -11.46 -3.40
C SER A 148 26.10 -12.61 -2.50
N GLU A 149 26.51 -13.84 -2.81
CA GLU A 149 26.21 -15.02 -1.99
C GLU A 149 26.67 -14.88 -0.51
N SER A 150 27.76 -14.15 -0.25
CA SER A 150 28.19 -13.86 1.12
C SER A 150 27.21 -12.97 1.89
N TRP A 151 26.56 -12.03 1.20
CA TRP A 151 25.54 -11.17 1.80
C TRP A 151 24.24 -11.94 2.03
N LYS A 152 23.79 -12.74 1.06
CA LYS A 152 22.61 -13.60 1.22
C LYS A 152 22.74 -14.52 2.45
N LYS A 153 23.85 -15.26 2.55
CA LYS A 153 24.17 -16.10 3.72
C LYS A 153 24.20 -15.34 5.04
N ARG A 154 24.63 -14.08 5.03
CA ARG A 154 24.64 -13.24 6.23
C ARG A 154 23.23 -12.85 6.66
N LEU A 155 22.32 -12.62 5.72
CA LEU A 155 20.95 -12.19 6.00
C LEU A 155 20.04 -13.35 6.42
N GLU A 156 20.28 -14.59 5.94
CA GLU A 156 19.45 -15.78 6.21
C GLU A 156 19.11 -16.01 7.69
N ALA A 157 20.02 -15.67 8.62
CA ALA A 157 19.81 -15.87 10.06
C ALA A 157 19.25 -14.63 10.78
N LEU A 158 19.10 -13.51 10.08
CA LEU A 158 18.74 -12.22 10.67
C LEU A 158 17.23 -11.99 10.62
N HIS A 159 16.76 -11.28 11.63
CA HIS A 159 15.39 -10.83 11.71
C HIS A 159 15.38 -9.33 12.01
N ALA A 160 14.40 -8.63 11.44
CA ALA A 160 14.14 -7.24 11.71
C ALA A 160 12.90 -7.12 12.61
N ARG A 161 13.00 -6.30 13.66
CA ARG A 161 11.85 -5.87 14.46
C ARG A 161 11.25 -4.62 13.83
N HIS A 162 10.00 -4.72 13.41
CA HIS A 162 9.23 -3.64 12.82
C HIS A 162 8.27 -3.10 13.86
N VAL A 163 8.27 -1.78 14.06
CA VAL A 163 7.43 -1.13 15.08
C VAL A 163 6.73 0.05 14.44
N TYR A 164 5.43 0.18 14.69
CA TYR A 164 4.64 1.33 14.28
C TYR A 164 4.05 2.03 15.49
N HIS A 165 4.29 3.33 15.59
CA HIS A 165 3.80 4.17 16.69
C HIS A 165 2.71 5.11 16.17
N TYR A 166 1.53 5.11 16.80
CA TYR A 166 0.57 6.19 16.60
C TYR A 166 1.00 7.45 17.36
N GLY A 167 0.58 8.62 16.88
CA GLY A 167 0.65 9.86 17.66
C GLY A 167 1.80 10.82 17.34
N SER A 168 2.66 10.49 16.38
CA SER A 168 3.56 11.50 15.81
C SER A 168 3.92 11.24 14.35
N THR A 169 3.85 12.30 13.55
CA THR A 169 4.41 12.40 12.21
C THR A 169 5.75 13.15 12.19
N GLN A 170 6.27 13.56 13.37
CA GLN A 170 7.49 14.34 13.52
C GLN A 170 8.64 13.48 14.04
N LYS A 171 9.75 13.49 13.29
CA LYS A 171 10.98 12.80 13.68
C LYS A 171 11.54 13.39 14.99
N GLY A 172 11.63 12.57 16.03
CA GLY A 172 12.31 12.91 17.29
C GLY A 172 11.45 13.58 18.36
N ASP A 173 10.14 13.73 18.14
CA ASP A 173 9.26 14.05 19.26
C ASP A 173 9.06 12.81 20.15
N LYS A 174 8.84 13.05 21.45
CA LYS A 174 8.53 11.99 22.43
C LYS A 174 7.02 11.79 22.61
N LYS A 175 6.21 12.24 21.64
CA LYS A 175 4.74 12.21 21.72
C LYS A 175 4.14 10.94 21.10
N GLY A 176 4.90 10.24 20.26
CA GLY A 176 4.53 8.92 19.77
C GLY A 176 4.78 7.82 20.81
N THR A 177 3.81 7.53 21.67
CA THR A 177 3.86 6.35 22.57
C THR A 177 2.44 5.98 22.94
N PRO A 178 1.90 4.79 22.57
CA PRO A 178 2.56 3.47 22.51
C PRO A 178 2.68 2.87 21.09
N ALA A 179 3.48 1.78 20.96
CA ALA A 179 3.50 0.94 19.78
C ALA A 179 2.11 0.35 19.52
N PHE A 180 1.57 0.58 18.34
CA PHE A 180 0.29 0.04 17.94
C PHE A 180 0.38 -1.42 17.49
N GLY A 181 1.49 -1.74 16.84
CA GLY A 181 1.84 -3.09 16.48
C GLY A 181 3.34 -3.21 16.37
N GLU A 182 3.83 -4.39 16.71
CA GLU A 182 5.18 -4.80 16.43
C GLU A 182 5.20 -6.25 15.96
N ALA A 183 6.12 -6.52 15.06
CA ALA A 183 6.36 -7.87 14.56
C ALA A 183 7.85 -8.03 14.26
N ILE A 184 8.29 -9.28 14.28
CA ILE A 184 9.65 -9.66 13.92
C ILE A 184 9.55 -10.54 12.68
N HIS A 185 10.19 -10.12 11.59
CA HIS A 185 10.21 -10.85 10.33
C HIS A 185 11.65 -11.16 9.91
N PRO A 186 11.87 -12.24 9.13
CA PRO A 186 13.14 -12.47 8.46
C PRO A 186 13.52 -11.29 7.57
N ILE A 187 14.82 -11.04 7.42
CA ILE A 187 15.36 -10.04 6.47
C ILE A 187 15.46 -10.62 5.07
#